data_AF-A0A662DH29-F1
#
_entry.id   AF-A0A662DH29-F1
#
_cell.length_a   1.000
_cell.length_b   1.000
_cell.length_c   1.000
_cell.angle_alpha   90.00
_cell.angle_beta   90.00
_cell.angle_gamma   90.00
#
_symmetry.space_group_name_H-M   'P 1'
#
loop_
_entity.id
_entity.type
_entity.pdbx_description
1 polymer ?
#
loop_
_entity_poly.entity_id
_entity_poly.type
_entity_poly.pdbx_seq_one_letter_code
_entity_poly.pdbx_strand_id
1 'polypeptide(L)'
;MLKLKLKPGMKLPKKPLFKVREVSELFRVNPHTVYTWIRRNKLPAVKVVGSVRIPYCVLADIVGAPQYSLDELIESVLEKKKG
;
A
#
# COMPACT_ATOMS: atom_id res chain seq x y z
N MET A 1 0.81 -1.66 -16.89
CA MET A 1 0.59 -1.56 -15.42
C MET A 1 1.92 -1.79 -14.70
N LEU A 2 2.22 -1.05 -13.63
CA LEU A 2 3.47 -1.22 -12.87
C LEU A 2 3.47 -2.62 -12.22
N LYS A 3 4.56 -3.38 -12.34
CA LYS A 3 4.73 -4.67 -11.65
C LYS A 3 5.94 -4.56 -10.74
N LEU A 4 5.74 -4.77 -9.44
CA LEU A 4 6.81 -4.69 -8.43
C LEU A 4 6.82 -5.96 -7.60
N LYS A 5 8.00 -6.28 -7.07
CA LYS A 5 8.16 -7.35 -6.10
C LYS A 5 8.38 -6.74 -4.72
N LEU A 6 7.72 -7.30 -3.72
CA LEU A 6 8.01 -6.97 -2.33
C LEU A 6 9.44 -7.34 -1.98
N LYS A 7 9.99 -6.68 -0.96
CA LYS A 7 11.22 -7.11 -0.30
C LYS A 7 11.12 -8.61 0.05
N PRO A 8 12.18 -9.41 -0.19
CA PRO A 8 12.18 -10.83 0.16
C PRO A 8 11.80 -11.07 1.62
N GLY A 9 10.92 -12.04 1.86
CA GLY A 9 10.41 -12.37 3.20
C GLY A 9 9.33 -11.43 3.74
N MET A 10 8.93 -10.37 3.01
CA MET A 10 7.81 -9.52 3.40
C MET A 10 6.48 -9.98 2.78
N LYS A 11 5.42 -9.89 3.59
CA LYS A 11 4.02 -9.96 3.14
C LYS A 11 3.45 -8.55 3.09
N LEU A 12 2.54 -8.28 2.16
CA LEU A 12 1.83 -7.00 2.12
C LEU A 12 0.92 -6.89 3.36
N PRO A 13 1.14 -5.93 4.27
CA PRO A 13 0.33 -5.78 5.48
C PRO A 13 -1.16 -5.62 5.15
N LYS A 14 -2.03 -6.33 5.87
CA LYS A 14 -3.49 -6.12 5.79
C LYS A 14 -3.84 -4.78 6.45
N LYS A 15 -3.92 -3.71 5.67
CA LYS A 15 -4.39 -2.39 6.11
C LYS A 15 -4.93 -1.62 4.91
N PRO A 16 -5.89 -0.71 5.09
CA PRO A 16 -6.60 -0.11 3.96
C PRO A 16 -5.76 0.90 3.20
N LEU A 17 -4.90 1.63 3.91
CA LEU A 17 -4.16 2.77 3.37
C LEU A 17 -2.68 2.70 3.80
N PHE A 18 -1.80 3.00 2.84
CA PHE A 18 -0.36 3.04 3.03
C PHE A 18 0.15 4.47 2.86
N LYS A 19 1.09 4.88 3.71
CA LYS A 19 1.90 6.08 3.51
C LYS A 19 2.95 5.80 2.44
N VAL A 20 3.41 6.86 1.79
CA VAL A 20 4.51 6.79 0.81
C VAL A 20 5.77 6.12 1.37
N ARG A 21 6.13 6.43 2.62
CA ARG A 21 7.27 5.82 3.30
C ARG A 21 7.12 4.30 3.44
N GLU A 22 5.94 3.83 3.83
CA GLU A 22 5.68 2.39 4.00
C GLU A 22 5.76 1.66 2.66
N VAL A 23 5.24 2.27 1.59
CA VAL A 23 5.38 1.77 0.22
C VAL A 23 6.86 1.70 -0.19
N SER A 24 7.63 2.75 0.11
CA SER A 24 9.07 2.79 -0.22
C SER A 24 9.86 1.68 0.47
N GLU A 25 9.51 1.36 1.72
CA GLU A 25 10.13 0.29 2.50
C GLU A 25 9.74 -1.10 1.97
N LEU A 26 8.46 -1.30 1.62
CA LEU A 26 7.94 -2.55 1.04
C LEU A 26 8.63 -2.93 -0.26
N PHE A 27 8.91 -1.93 -1.11
CA PHE A 27 9.50 -2.14 -2.43
C PHE A 27 11.01 -1.86 -2.50
N ARG A 28 11.65 -1.47 -1.38
CA ARG A 28 13.05 -1.04 -1.33
C ARG A 28 13.40 0.02 -2.38
N VAL A 29 12.56 1.04 -2.51
CA VAL A 29 12.80 2.18 -3.40
C VAL A 29 12.91 3.47 -2.60
N ASN A 30 13.44 4.53 -3.21
CA ASN A 30 13.44 5.84 -2.59
C ASN A 30 11.98 6.39 -2.53
N PRO A 31 11.55 7.06 -1.44
CA PRO A 31 10.26 7.76 -1.40
C PRO A 31 9.99 8.67 -2.60
N HIS A 32 11.02 9.32 -3.16
CA HIS A 32 10.91 10.15 -4.37
C HIS A 32 10.44 9.33 -5.59
N THR A 33 10.86 8.07 -5.69
CA THR A 33 10.41 7.15 -6.74
C THR A 33 8.92 6.87 -6.61
N VAL A 34 8.43 6.65 -5.39
CA VAL A 34 7.01 6.44 -5.12
C VAL A 34 6.19 7.69 -5.48
N TYR A 35 6.63 8.88 -5.07
CA TYR A 35 6.00 10.14 -5.49
C TYR A 35 6.01 10.31 -7.01
N THR A 36 7.08 9.91 -7.69
CA THR A 36 7.16 9.95 -9.14
C THR A 36 6.13 9.03 -9.79
N TRP A 37 5.91 7.82 -9.25
CA TRP A 37 4.87 6.92 -9.75
C TRP A 37 3.46 7.49 -9.54
N ILE A 38 3.21 8.11 -8.39
CA ILE A 38 1.93 8.78 -8.09
C ILE A 38 1.70 9.93 -9.08
N ARG A 39 2.68 10.83 -9.24
CA ARG A 39 2.59 11.97 -10.17
C ARG A 39 2.41 11.55 -11.63
N ARG A 40 3.00 10.43 -12.02
CA ARG A 40 2.85 9.85 -13.38
C ARG A 40 1.63 8.95 -13.53
N ASN A 41 0.72 8.93 -12.55
CA ASN A 41 -0.48 8.10 -12.52
C ASN A 41 -0.22 6.59 -12.70
N LYS A 42 0.99 6.12 -12.37
CA LYS A 42 1.36 4.70 -12.38
C LYS A 42 1.03 4.00 -11.06
N LEU A 43 0.81 4.78 -10.01
CA LEU A 43 0.41 4.32 -8.68
C LEU A 43 -0.74 5.21 -8.19
N PRO A 44 -2.00 4.83 -8.44
CA PRO A 44 -3.16 5.57 -7.94
C PRO A 44 -3.10 5.77 -6.43
N ALA A 45 -3.39 7.00 -6.00
CA ALA A 45 -3.34 7.38 -4.59
C ALA A 45 -4.47 8.38 -4.28
N VAL A 46 -4.89 8.40 -3.02
CA VAL A 46 -5.94 9.27 -2.51
C VAL A 46 -5.35 10.31 -1.56
N LYS A 47 -5.89 11.53 -1.58
CA LYS A 47 -5.54 12.56 -0.59
C LYS A 47 -6.39 12.38 0.66
N VAL A 48 -5.76 12.29 1.81
CA VAL A 48 -6.37 12.17 3.13
C VAL A 48 -5.76 13.23 4.04
N VAL A 49 -6.54 14.26 4.37
CA VAL A 49 -6.22 15.35 5.32
C VAL A 49 -4.75 15.81 5.19
N GLY A 50 -4.43 16.45 4.07
CA GLY A 50 -3.08 16.99 3.83
C GLY A 50 -1.98 15.97 3.50
N SER A 51 -2.28 14.66 3.51
CA SER A 51 -1.33 13.58 3.19
C SER A 51 -1.81 12.72 2.02
N VAL A 52 -0.88 12.12 1.28
CA VAL A 52 -1.21 11.15 0.21
C VAL A 52 -1.14 9.73 0.76
N ARG A 53 -2.14 8.92 0.43
CA ARG A 53 -2.25 7.52 0.84
C ARG A 53 -2.49 6.62 -0.36
N ILE A 54 -1.85 5.45 -0.35
CA ILE A 54 -1.98 4.43 -1.39
C ILE A 54 -2.94 3.35 -0.88
N PRO A 55 -4.05 3.06 -1.57
CA PRO A 55 -4.97 2.00 -1.18
C PRO A 55 -4.34 0.61 -1.24
N TYR A 56 -4.81 -0.30 -0.38
CA TYR A 56 -4.41 -1.70 -0.38
C TYR A 56 -4.62 -2.37 -1.73
N CYS A 57 -5.82 -2.24 -2.31
CA CYS A 57 -6.19 -2.88 -3.57
C CYS A 57 -5.20 -2.56 -4.69
N VAL A 58 -4.80 -1.28 -4.80
CA VAL A 58 -3.81 -0.83 -5.78
C VAL A 58 -2.48 -1.56 -5.61
N LEU A 59 -2.01 -1.72 -4.36
CA LEU A 59 -0.76 -2.44 -4.09
C LEU A 59 -0.91 -3.94 -4.34
N ALA A 60 -2.03 -4.53 -3.95
CA ALA A 60 -2.33 -5.94 -4.18
C ALA A 60 -2.29 -6.27 -5.68
N ASP A 61 -2.90 -5.44 -6.51
CA ASP A 61 -2.90 -5.60 -7.97
C ASP A 61 -1.49 -5.52 -8.57
N ILE A 62 -0.65 -4.61 -8.07
CA ILE A 62 0.73 -4.42 -8.54
C ILE A 62 1.62 -5.63 -8.23
N VAL A 63 1.42 -6.24 -7.05
CA VAL A 63 2.25 -7.38 -6.59
C VAL A 63 1.64 -8.73 -6.91
N GLY A 64 0.41 -8.77 -7.43
CA GLY A 64 -0.34 -10.01 -7.65
C GLY A 64 -0.71 -10.73 -6.35
N ALA A 65 -0.93 -9.99 -5.26
CA ALA A 65 -1.39 -10.57 -4.00
C ALA A 65 -2.91 -10.83 -4.07
N PRO A 66 -3.42 -11.86 -3.35
CA PRO A 66 -4.85 -12.09 -3.26
C PRO A 66 -5.56 -10.85 -2.69
N GLN A 67 -6.66 -10.44 -3.31
CA GLN A 67 -7.52 -9.41 -2.75
C GLN A 67 -8.21 -9.96 -1.49
N TYR A 68 -8.13 -9.21 -0.39
CA TYR A 68 -8.88 -9.52 0.83
C TYR A 68 -10.29 -8.91 0.75
N SER A 69 -11.28 -9.59 1.34
CA SER A 69 -12.61 -9.00 1.53
C SER A 69 -12.54 -7.80 2.48
N LEU A 70 -13.53 -6.90 2.39
CA LEU A 70 -13.63 -5.76 3.30
C LEU A 70 -13.70 -6.21 4.77
N ASP A 71 -14.39 -7.32 5.05
CA ASP A 71 -14.61 -7.84 6.40
C ASP A 71 -13.29 -8.25 7.07
N GLU A 72 -12.45 -9.02 6.36
CA GLU A 72 -11.12 -9.40 6.85
C GLU A 72 -10.22 -8.18 7.14
N LEU A 73 -10.40 -7.12 6.34
CA LEU A 73 -9.61 -5.92 6.45
C LEU A 73 -10.07 -5.07 7.64
N ILE A 74 -11.38 -5.01 7.88
CA ILE A 74 -11.99 -4.36 9.05
C ILE A 74 -11.54 -5.06 10.34
N GLU A 75 -11.63 -6.39 10.40
CA GLU A 75 -11.20 -7.19 11.56
C GLU A 75 -9.74 -6.89 11.92
N SER A 76 -8.85 -6.87 10.91
CA SER A 76 -7.42 -6.56 11.12
C SER A 76 -7.15 -5.15 11.68
N VAL A 77 -8.02 -4.19 11.40
CA VAL A 77 -7.92 -2.81 11.91
C VAL A 77 -8.45 -2.74 13.34
N LEU A 78 -9.53 -3.47 13.64
CA LEU A 78 -10.15 -3.49 14.97
C LEU A 78 -9.25 -4.18 16.01
N GLU A 79 -8.54 -5.25 15.64
CA GLU A 79 -7.58 -5.92 16.54
C GLU A 79 -6.45 -5.00 16.99
N LYS A 80 -5.96 -4.12 16.11
CA LYS A 80 -4.88 -3.17 16.43
C LYS A 80 -5.29 -2.03 17.36
N LYS A 81 -6.59 -1.80 17.59
CA LYS A 81 -7.08 -0.75 18.50
C LYS A 81 -7.28 -1.24 19.95
N LYS A 82 -7.12 -2.54 20.22
CA LYS A 82 -7.29 -3.13 21.56
C LYS A 82 -5.99 -3.16 22.40
N GLY A 83 -4.90 -2.57 21.91
CA GLY A 83 -3.61 -2.50 22.61
C GLY A 83 -3.16 -1.08 22.87
#